data_AF-A0A349SK19-F1
#
_entry.id   AF-A0A349SK19-F1
#
_cell.length_a   1.000
_cell.length_b   1.000
_cell.length_c   1.000
_cell.angle_alpha   90.00
_cell.angle_beta   90.00
_cell.angle_gamma   90.00
#
_symmetry.space_group_name_H-M   'P 1'
#
loop_
_entity.id
_entity.type
_entity.pdbx_description
1 polymer ?
#
loop_
_entity_poly.entity_id
_entity_poly.type
_entity_poly.pdbx_seq_one_letter_code
_entity_poly.pdbx_strand_id
1 'polypeptide(L)' 'GLPPGVFNLVNGDGPGVGTALTQHPDVDMVSFTGSTRAGIAIAKNAADTVKRVAQELGGKSANIILDDA' A
#
# COMPACT_ATOMS: atom_id res chain seq x y z
N GLY A 1 -25.28 -10.12 -4.93
CA GLY A 1 -23.90 -10.60 -4.74
C GLY A 1 -23.03 -10.01 -5.83
N LEU A 2 -21.71 -9.97 -5.65
CA LEU A 2 -20.79 -9.51 -6.70
C LEU A 2 -20.58 -10.61 -7.75
N PRO A 3 -20.38 -10.26 -9.03
CA PRO A 3 -19.93 -11.22 -10.04
C PRO A 3 -18.58 -11.89 -9.65
N PRO A 4 -18.32 -13.14 -10.08
CA PRO A 4 -17.04 -13.80 -9.86
C PRO A 4 -15.85 -12.95 -10.34
N GLY A 5 -14.80 -12.86 -9.53
CA GLY A 5 -13.57 -12.13 -9.86
C GLY A 5 -13.54 -10.65 -9.50
N VAL A 6 -14.69 -10.02 -9.18
CA VAL A 6 -14.76 -8.58 -8.82
C VAL A 6 -14.08 -8.30 -7.49
N PHE A 7 -14.18 -9.21 -6.53
CA PHE A 7 -13.53 -9.11 -5.22
C PHE A 7 -12.79 -10.40 -4.91
N ASN A 8 -11.54 -10.27 -4.50
CA ASN A 8 -10.69 -11.38 -4.12
C ASN A 8 -10.01 -11.02 -2.79
N LEU A 9 -10.00 -11.95 -1.84
CA LEU A 9 -9.29 -11.83 -0.58
C LEU A 9 -8.17 -12.87 -0.55
N VAL A 10 -6.94 -12.40 -0.32
CA VAL A 10 -5.75 -13.23 -0.28
C VAL A 10 -5.01 -12.95 1.02
N ASN A 11 -4.68 -14.01 1.76
CA ASN A 11 -3.87 -13.93 2.96
C ASN A 11 -2.44 -14.37 2.64
N GLY A 12 -1.46 -13.66 3.16
CA GLY A 12 -0.04 -13.99 2.98
C GLY A 12 0.86 -12.90 3.55
N ASP A 13 2.15 -13.04 3.31
CA ASP A 13 3.16 -12.09 3.77
C ASP A 13 3.48 -11.02 2.73
N GLY A 14 4.25 -10.01 3.15
CA GLY A 14 4.73 -8.96 2.25
C GLY A 14 5.68 -9.49 1.17
N PRO A 15 6.74 -10.25 1.52
CA PRO A 15 7.70 -10.75 0.54
C PRO A 15 7.12 -11.67 -0.53
N GLY A 16 6.21 -12.59 -0.19
CA GLY A 16 5.59 -13.52 -1.13
C GLY A 16 4.42 -12.89 -1.87
N VAL A 17 3.33 -12.58 -1.16
CA VAL A 17 2.08 -12.10 -1.80
C VAL A 17 2.19 -10.63 -2.20
N GLY A 18 2.69 -9.78 -1.30
CA GLY A 18 2.79 -8.34 -1.55
C GLY A 18 3.70 -8.00 -2.73
N THR A 19 4.89 -8.60 -2.82
CA THR A 19 5.82 -8.40 -3.95
C THR A 19 5.19 -8.81 -5.27
N ALA A 20 4.59 -10.02 -5.32
CA ALA A 20 3.96 -10.52 -6.54
C ALA A 20 2.85 -9.58 -7.03
N LEU A 21 1.94 -9.16 -6.14
CA LEU A 21 0.85 -8.23 -6.49
C LEU A 21 1.36 -6.86 -6.95
N THR A 22 2.40 -6.34 -6.30
CA THR A 22 2.91 -4.99 -6.58
C THR A 22 3.79 -4.91 -7.82
N GLN A 23 4.32 -6.04 -8.29
CA GLN A 23 5.08 -6.15 -9.55
C GLN A 23 4.23 -6.59 -10.73
N HIS A 24 3.07 -7.23 -10.50
CA HIS A 24 2.28 -7.86 -11.57
C HIS A 24 1.91 -6.87 -12.70
N PRO A 25 2.06 -7.25 -13.98
CA PRO A 25 1.78 -6.38 -15.13
C PRO A 25 0.30 -5.99 -15.24
N ASP A 26 -0.61 -6.86 -14.83
CA ASP A 26 -2.06 -6.62 -14.95
C ASP A 26 -2.66 -5.78 -13.80
N VAL A 27 -1.83 -5.26 -12.89
CA VAL A 27 -2.31 -4.42 -11.79
C VAL A 27 -2.16 -2.94 -12.16
N ASP A 28 -3.29 -2.27 -12.38
CA ASP A 28 -3.30 -0.85 -12.79
C ASP A 28 -2.98 0.12 -11.64
N MET A 29 -3.27 -0.27 -10.40
CA MET A 29 -3.14 0.58 -9.22
C MET A 29 -2.85 -0.23 -7.95
N VAL A 30 -2.02 0.35 -7.07
CA VAL A 30 -1.80 -0.14 -5.71
C VAL A 30 -2.19 0.94 -4.71
N SER A 31 -3.02 0.58 -3.74
CA SER A 31 -3.30 1.39 -2.55
C SER A 31 -2.70 0.68 -1.33
N PHE A 32 -1.88 1.38 -0.56
CA PHE A 32 -1.17 0.79 0.57
C PHE A 32 -1.22 1.68 1.81
N THR A 33 -1.58 1.07 2.94
CA THR A 33 -1.45 1.66 4.28
C THR A 33 -0.52 0.80 5.11
N GLY A 34 0.53 1.40 5.69
CA GLY A 34 1.47 0.67 6.53
C GLY A 34 2.76 1.45 6.81
N SER A 35 3.85 0.72 7.04
CA SER A 35 5.14 1.35 7.35
C SER A 35 5.76 2.04 6.13
N THR A 36 6.50 3.13 6.36
CA THR A 36 7.28 3.82 5.33
C THR A 36 8.25 2.87 4.59
N ARG A 37 8.89 1.95 5.32
CA ARG A 37 9.81 0.96 4.74
C ARG A 37 9.11 0.07 3.70
N ALA A 38 7.93 -0.43 4.03
CA ALA A 38 7.14 -1.24 3.11
C ALA A 38 6.62 -0.40 1.93
N GLY A 39 6.15 0.82 2.20
CA GLY A 39 5.71 1.76 1.17
C GLY A 39 6.78 2.02 0.11
N ILE A 40 8.02 2.25 0.53
CA ILE A 40 9.15 2.45 -0.40
C ILE A 40 9.36 1.20 -1.28
N ALA A 41 9.30 0.00 -0.72
CA ALA A 41 9.46 -1.23 -1.49
C ALA A 41 8.34 -1.41 -2.53
N ILE A 42 7.10 -1.11 -2.14
CA ILE A 42 5.91 -1.17 -3.01
C ILE A 42 6.03 -0.16 -4.16
N ALA A 43 6.42 1.08 -3.87
CA ALA A 43 6.60 2.12 -4.89
C ALA A 43 7.69 1.75 -5.91
N LYS A 44 8.78 1.11 -5.46
CA LYS A 44 9.83 0.59 -6.36
C LYS A 44 9.32 -0.54 -7.24
N ASN A 45 8.61 -1.52 -6.66
CA ASN A 45 8.03 -2.65 -7.40
C ASN A 45 7.01 -2.20 -8.45
N ALA A 46 6.28 -1.13 -8.16
CA ALA A 46 5.28 -0.55 -9.05
C ALA A 46 5.88 0.22 -10.24
N ALA A 47 7.16 0.61 -10.19
CA ALA A 47 7.75 1.58 -11.11
C ALA A 47 7.82 1.09 -12.56
N ASP A 48 8.25 -0.16 -12.78
CA ASP A 48 8.46 -0.71 -14.14
C ASP A 48 7.17 -0.80 -14.97
N THR A 49 6.03 -0.87 -14.28
CA THR A 49 4.69 -0.96 -14.88
C THR A 49 3.95 0.38 -14.81
N VAL A 50 4.57 1.41 -14.24
CA VAL A 50 4.04 2.78 -14.14
C VAL A 50 2.63 2.82 -13.51
N LYS A 51 2.32 1.87 -12.62
CA LYS A 51 1.00 1.80 -11.97
C LYS A 51 0.82 2.94 -10.99
N ARG A 52 -0.42 3.38 -10.80
CA ARG A 52 -0.74 4.41 -9.81
C ARG A 52 -0.48 3.87 -8.41
N VAL A 53 0.16 4.65 -7.55
CA VAL A 53 0.43 4.25 -6.15
C VAL A 53 -0.12 5.30 -5.21
N ALA A 54 -1.02 4.89 -4.30
CA ALA A 54 -1.51 5.70 -3.19
C ALA A 54 -0.97 5.14 -1.87
N GLN A 55 -0.42 5.99 -1.00
CA GLN A 55 0.31 5.54 0.19
C GLN A 55 -0.01 6.36 1.43
N GLU A 56 -0.33 5.65 2.51
CA GLU A 56 -0.48 6.18 3.86
C GLU A 56 0.57 5.53 4.75
N LEU A 57 1.65 6.26 5.07
CA LEU A 57 2.92 5.68 5.55
C LEU A 57 3.20 5.93 7.04
N GLY A 58 2.16 6.21 7.80
CA GLY A 58 2.25 6.68 9.17
C GLY A 58 2.71 8.14 9.27
N GLY A 59 2.93 8.59 10.49
CA GLY A 59 3.36 9.95 10.76
C GLY A 59 3.83 10.12 12.19
N LYS A 60 4.40 11.29 12.47
CA LYS A 60 4.68 11.76 13.83
C LYS A 60 3.78 12.94 14.10
N SER A 61 2.53 12.66 14.41
CA SER A 61 1.53 13.70 14.69
C SER A 61 1.86 14.38 16.02
N ALA A 62 2.14 15.68 15.97
CA ALA A 62 2.35 16.47 17.17
C ALA A 62 1.02 16.66 17.90
N ASN A 63 1.07 16.57 19.23
CA ASN A 63 0.03 17.09 20.10
C ASN A 63 0.63 18.25 20.88
N ILE A 64 0.07 19.45 20.71
CA ILE A 64 0.60 20.70 21.28
C ILE A 64 -0.32 21.11 22.41
N ILE A 65 0.23 21.25 23.61
CA ILE A 65 -0.47 21.67 24.83
C ILE A 65 0.12 23.02 25.25
N LEU A 66 -0.72 24.03 25.39
CA LEU A 66 -0.34 25.39 25.78
C LEU A 66 -0.52 25.58 27.30
N ASP A 67 0.03 26.66 27.85
CA ASP A 67 0.01 26.92 29.30
C ASP A 67 -1.41 27.10 29.86
N ASP A 68 -2.40 27.41 29.02
CA ASP A 68 -3.82 27.61 29.36
C ASP A 68 -4.74 26.45 28.97
N ALA A 69 -4.20 25.33 28.49
CA ALA A 69 -4.95 24.15 28.06
C ALA A 69 -5.53 23.31 29.22
#